data_AF-A0A0F6RI06-F1
#
_entry.id   AF-A0A0F6RI06-F1
#
_cell.length_a   1.000
_cell.length_b   1.000
_cell.length_c   1.000
_cell.angle_alpha   90.00
_cell.angle_beta   90.00
_cell.angle_gamma   90.00
#
_symmetry.space_group_name_H-M   'P 1'
#
loop_
_entity.id
_entity.type
_entity.pdbx_description
1 polymer ?
#
loop_
_entity_poly.entity_id
_entity_poly.type
_entity_poly.pdbx_seq_one_letter_code
_entity_poly.pdbx_strand_id
1 'polypeptide(L)'
;MKNLINHEKAFISLFNQTARYHHRHQVFEDFISCSVIALQNALSFCEKREQKYLRIVARYEKKDVVRMAELLAHVVNGLDDSPGDFLGQVFMQLELGDKYRGQFFTPWDVGIMMARMQLGNVADNFADKPFITLAEPACGAGCMALAFATVLRDAGYSPHRYLWVSATDIDPLAAGMAYIQLTLCGVPGEVVIGNSLCDERRRVLHTFAHYQGNWPGRLRHVLNQAA
;
A
#
# COMPACT_ATOMS: atom_id res chain seq x y z
N MET A 1 -7.90 -28.33 -13.36
CA MET A 1 -7.76 -26.86 -13.26
C MET A 1 -8.25 -26.45 -11.89
N LYS A 2 -7.39 -25.93 -11.00
CA LYS A 2 -7.88 -25.33 -9.75
C LYS A 2 -8.74 -24.14 -10.14
N ASN A 3 -9.98 -24.06 -9.66
CA ASN A 3 -10.75 -22.82 -9.77
C ASN A 3 -9.93 -21.74 -9.05
N LEU A 4 -9.30 -20.83 -9.80
CA LEU A 4 -8.64 -19.68 -9.20
C LEU A 4 -9.74 -18.84 -8.54
N ILE A 5 -9.59 -18.61 -7.24
CA ILE A 5 -10.51 -17.75 -6.49
C ILE A 5 -10.29 -16.33 -7.00
N ASN A 6 -11.33 -15.65 -7.46
CA ASN A 6 -11.22 -14.20 -7.69
C ASN A 6 -11.22 -13.50 -6.33
N HIS A 7 -10.03 -13.08 -5.88
CA HIS A 7 -9.83 -12.54 -4.54
C HIS A 7 -10.52 -11.20 -4.28
N GLU A 8 -10.68 -10.33 -5.29
CA GLU A 8 -11.46 -9.09 -5.16
C GLU A 8 -12.94 -9.37 -4.88
N LYS A 9 -13.56 -10.26 -5.67
CA LYS A 9 -14.97 -10.65 -5.48
C LYS A 9 -15.17 -11.37 -4.15
N ALA A 10 -14.23 -12.22 -3.76
CA ALA A 10 -14.25 -12.90 -2.46
C ALA A 10 -14.13 -11.90 -1.30
N PHE A 11 -13.21 -10.93 -1.40
CA PHE A 11 -13.04 -9.84 -0.44
C PHE A 11 -14.34 -9.05 -0.28
N ILE A 12 -14.94 -8.58 -1.38
CA ILE A 12 -16.18 -7.78 -1.35
C ILE A 12 -17.33 -8.56 -0.74
N SER A 13 -17.50 -9.83 -1.12
CA SER A 13 -18.56 -10.69 -0.58
C SER A 13 -18.39 -10.93 0.92
N LEU A 14 -17.16 -11.21 1.36
CA LEU A 14 -16.84 -11.40 2.77
C LEU A 14 -17.05 -10.09 3.55
N PHE A 15 -16.53 -8.98 3.03
CA PHE A 15 -16.65 -7.66 3.64
C PHE A 15 -18.11 -7.31 3.90
N ASN A 16 -18.99 -7.49 2.90
CA ASN A 16 -20.43 -7.21 3.02
C ASN A 16 -21.15 -8.04 4.11
N GLN A 17 -20.56 -9.16 4.53
CA GLN A 17 -21.06 -10.00 5.62
C GLN A 17 -20.41 -9.70 6.98
N THR A 18 -19.23 -9.09 6.98
CA THR A 18 -18.47 -8.72 8.18
C THR A 18 -19.12 -7.54 8.89
N ALA A 19 -19.45 -7.73 10.16
CA ALA A 19 -19.88 -6.66 11.08
C ALA A 19 -20.99 -5.75 10.51
N ARG A 20 -22.08 -6.35 10.01
CA ARG A 20 -23.21 -5.63 9.39
C ARG A 20 -23.93 -4.63 10.32
N TYR A 21 -23.63 -4.67 11.61
CA TYR A 21 -24.12 -3.75 12.63
C TYR A 21 -23.28 -2.44 12.74
N HIS A 22 -22.21 -2.29 11.96
CA HIS A 22 -21.42 -1.06 11.84
C HIS A 22 -21.56 -0.43 10.45
N HIS A 23 -21.25 0.87 10.34
CA HIS A 23 -21.18 1.56 9.05
C HIS A 23 -20.05 0.99 8.18
N ARG A 24 -20.32 0.79 6.88
CA ARG A 24 -19.36 0.13 5.97
C ARG A 24 -18.01 0.84 5.91
N HIS A 25 -18.01 2.16 5.83
CA HIS A 25 -16.78 2.96 5.84
C HIS A 25 -15.95 2.70 7.10
N GLN A 26 -16.58 2.68 8.28
CA GLN A 26 -15.90 2.40 9.54
C GLN A 26 -15.31 0.98 9.58
N VAL A 27 -16.03 -0.03 9.08
CA VAL A 27 -15.51 -1.40 9.02
C VAL A 27 -14.26 -1.49 8.13
N PHE A 28 -14.25 -0.76 7.01
CA PHE A 28 -13.08 -0.72 6.12
C PHE A 28 -11.91 0.02 6.76
N GLU A 29 -12.17 1.18 7.37
CA GLU A 29 -11.14 1.97 8.07
C GLU A 29 -10.51 1.19 9.24
N ASP A 30 -11.32 0.47 9.99
CA ASP A 30 -10.86 -0.40 11.08
C ASP A 30 -10.06 -1.59 10.53
N PHE A 31 -10.49 -2.21 9.43
CA PHE A 31 -9.74 -3.27 8.75
C PHE A 31 -8.35 -2.78 8.30
N ILE A 32 -8.27 -1.61 7.65
CA ILE A 32 -6.99 -1.01 7.24
C ILE A 32 -6.14 -0.69 8.47
N SER A 33 -6.72 -0.08 9.50
CA SER A 33 -6.00 0.26 10.74
C SER A 33 -5.42 -0.97 11.43
N CYS A 34 -6.20 -2.04 11.57
CA CYS A 34 -5.77 -3.30 12.15
C CYS A 34 -4.66 -3.95 11.31
N SER A 35 -4.79 -3.95 9.98
CA SER A 35 -3.80 -4.50 9.06
C SER A 35 -2.47 -3.74 9.10
N VAL A 36 -2.52 -2.40 9.08
CA VAL A 36 -1.33 -1.54 9.23
C VAL A 36 -0.63 -1.82 10.57
N ILE A 37 -1.38 -1.93 11.67
CA ILE A 37 -0.81 -2.21 12.99
C ILE A 37 -0.16 -3.59 13.03
N ALA A 38 -0.83 -4.63 12.52
CA ALA A 38 -0.31 -5.99 12.48
C ALA A 38 1.03 -6.05 11.71
N LEU A 39 1.09 -5.42 10.53
CA LEU A 39 2.32 -5.34 9.73
C LEU A 39 3.41 -4.55 10.47
N GLN A 40 3.09 -3.39 11.05
CA GLN A 40 4.07 -2.59 11.80
C GLN A 40 4.62 -3.33 13.03
N ASN A 41 3.76 -4.06 13.76
CA ASN A 41 4.17 -4.83 14.93
C ASN A 41 5.01 -6.06 14.56
N ALA A 42 4.82 -6.63 13.36
CA ALA A 42 5.69 -7.67 12.83
C ALA A 42 7.12 -7.18 12.55
N LEU A 43 7.32 -5.89 12.21
CA LEU A 43 8.65 -5.29 12.09
C LEU A 43 9.26 -4.92 13.42
N SER A 44 8.47 -4.24 14.25
CA SER A 44 8.92 -3.68 15.52
C SER A 44 7.70 -3.59 16.40
N PHE A 45 7.59 -4.50 17.37
CA PHE A 45 6.44 -4.51 18.25
C PHE A 45 6.36 -3.20 19.04
N CYS A 46 5.16 -2.63 19.15
CA CYS A 46 4.90 -1.46 19.96
C CYS A 46 3.60 -1.62 20.74
N GLU A 47 3.69 -1.58 22.07
CA GLU A 47 2.54 -1.77 22.94
C GLU A 47 1.44 -0.72 22.74
N LYS A 48 1.81 0.55 22.47
CA LYS A 48 0.82 1.60 22.15
C LYS A 48 0.04 1.29 20.87
N ARG A 49 0.69 0.70 19.85
CA ARG A 49 0.02 0.24 18.63
C ARG A 49 -0.87 -0.96 18.92
N GLU A 50 -0.37 -1.92 19.68
CA GLU A 50 -1.13 -3.12 20.08
C GLU A 50 -2.39 -2.75 20.87
N GLN A 51 -2.29 -1.84 21.84
CA GLN A 51 -3.46 -1.34 22.57
C GLN A 51 -4.48 -0.64 21.65
N LYS A 52 -4.03 0.06 20.60
CA LYS A 52 -4.94 0.60 19.57
C LYS A 52 -5.64 -0.53 18.80
N TYR A 53 -4.91 -1.56 18.39
CA TYR A 53 -5.49 -2.74 17.73
C TYR A 53 -6.55 -3.40 18.62
N LEU A 54 -6.22 -3.68 19.89
CA LEU A 54 -7.12 -4.30 20.86
C LEU A 54 -8.39 -3.47 21.10
N ARG A 55 -8.28 -2.13 21.16
CA ARG A 55 -9.45 -1.24 21.26
C ARG A 55 -10.35 -1.29 20.04
N ILE A 56 -9.79 -1.44 18.84
CA ILE A 56 -10.59 -1.56 17.62
C ILE A 56 -11.35 -2.89 17.65
N VAL A 57 -10.65 -4.02 17.82
CA VAL A 57 -11.26 -5.36 17.77
C VAL A 57 -12.25 -5.62 18.90
N ALA A 58 -12.12 -4.93 20.06
CA ALA A 58 -13.08 -5.02 21.15
C ALA A 58 -14.50 -4.53 20.78
N ARG A 59 -14.64 -3.77 19.69
CA ARG A 59 -15.94 -3.31 19.15
C ARG A 59 -16.59 -4.33 18.22
N TYR A 60 -15.97 -5.48 18.00
CA TYR A 60 -16.39 -6.49 17.04
C TYR A 60 -16.70 -7.82 17.73
N GLU A 61 -17.68 -8.54 17.18
CA GLU A 61 -17.89 -9.93 17.54
C GLU A 61 -16.68 -10.78 17.11
N LYS A 62 -16.37 -11.84 17.86
CA LYS A 62 -15.21 -12.72 17.58
C LYS A 62 -15.18 -13.21 16.13
N LYS A 63 -16.34 -13.58 15.57
CA LYS A 63 -16.46 -14.04 14.18
C LYS A 63 -16.04 -12.97 13.17
N ASP A 64 -16.31 -11.69 13.46
CA ASP A 64 -15.98 -10.58 12.56
C ASP A 64 -14.51 -10.18 12.67
N VAL A 65 -13.89 -10.36 13.84
CA VAL A 65 -12.43 -10.24 13.99
C VAL A 65 -11.70 -11.30 13.14
N VAL A 66 -12.19 -12.54 13.13
CA VAL A 66 -11.65 -13.59 12.24
C VAL A 66 -11.81 -13.20 10.77
N ARG A 67 -12.99 -12.69 10.39
CA ARG A 67 -13.22 -12.21 9.02
C ARG A 67 -12.30 -11.06 8.62
N MET A 68 -11.91 -10.16 9.54
CA MET A 68 -10.91 -9.13 9.24
C MET A 68 -9.54 -9.73 8.86
N ALA A 69 -9.14 -10.83 9.52
CA ALA A 69 -7.91 -11.54 9.14
C ALA A 69 -8.06 -12.25 7.78
N GLU A 70 -9.22 -12.85 7.50
CA GLU A 70 -9.55 -13.45 6.20
C GLU A 70 -9.57 -12.42 5.07
N LEU A 71 -10.07 -11.20 5.32
CA LEU A 71 -9.99 -10.09 4.37
C LEU A 71 -8.53 -9.75 4.04
N LEU A 72 -7.64 -9.68 5.04
CA LEU A 72 -6.22 -9.46 4.79
C LEU A 72 -5.60 -10.61 3.97
N ALA A 73 -6.02 -11.86 4.23
CA ALA A 73 -5.58 -13.00 3.42
C ALA A 73 -6.01 -12.86 1.96
N HIS A 74 -7.21 -12.32 1.66
CA HIS A 74 -7.60 -12.02 0.28
C HIS A 74 -6.76 -10.92 -0.36
N VAL A 75 -6.36 -9.89 0.39
CA VAL A 75 -5.42 -8.87 -0.12
C VAL A 75 -4.08 -9.49 -0.46
N VAL A 76 -3.51 -10.31 0.43
CA VAL A 76 -2.23 -10.99 0.20
C VAL A 76 -2.29 -11.87 -1.06
N ASN A 77 -3.27 -12.77 -1.14
CA ASN A 77 -3.37 -13.68 -2.27
C ASN A 77 -3.72 -12.96 -3.57
N GLY A 78 -4.57 -11.91 -3.51
CA GLY A 78 -4.90 -11.11 -4.69
C GLY A 78 -3.70 -10.38 -5.28
N LEU A 79 -2.84 -9.81 -4.45
CA LEU A 79 -1.60 -9.15 -4.88
C LEU A 79 -0.54 -10.14 -5.38
N ASP A 80 -0.54 -11.38 -4.88
CA ASP A 80 0.36 -12.45 -5.35
C ASP A 80 -0.09 -13.01 -6.71
N ASP A 81 -1.40 -13.19 -6.91
CA ASP A 81 -1.98 -13.68 -8.16
C ASP A 81 -1.81 -12.69 -9.33
N SER A 82 -2.00 -11.39 -9.08
CA SER A 82 -1.86 -10.36 -10.11
C SER A 82 -1.36 -9.05 -9.52
N PRO A 83 -0.35 -8.41 -10.13
CA PRO A 83 -0.01 -7.02 -9.81
C PRO A 83 -1.22 -6.11 -10.01
N GLY A 84 -1.44 -5.18 -9.10
CA GLY A 84 -2.58 -4.27 -9.15
C GLY A 84 -2.69 -3.35 -7.95
N ASP A 85 -3.64 -2.41 -8.04
CA ASP A 85 -4.13 -1.61 -6.91
C ASP A 85 -5.36 -2.30 -6.29
N PHE A 86 -5.15 -3.46 -5.65
CA PHE A 86 -6.21 -4.28 -5.07
C PHE A 86 -7.09 -3.50 -4.10
N LEU A 87 -6.47 -2.80 -3.13
CA LEU A 87 -7.22 -2.07 -2.10
C LEU A 87 -7.94 -0.86 -2.67
N GLY A 88 -7.34 -0.13 -3.60
CA GLY A 88 -8.02 0.97 -4.29
C GLY A 88 -9.20 0.47 -5.13
N GLN A 89 -9.05 -0.64 -5.84
CA GLN A 89 -10.13 -1.25 -6.63
C GLN A 89 -11.30 -1.70 -5.77
N VAL A 90 -11.08 -2.47 -4.70
CA VAL A 90 -12.18 -2.89 -3.83
C VAL A 90 -12.82 -1.71 -3.11
N PHE A 91 -12.05 -0.69 -2.73
CA PHE A 91 -12.59 0.52 -2.11
C PHE A 91 -13.54 1.28 -3.04
N MET A 92 -13.15 1.41 -4.32
CA MET A 92 -14.00 2.02 -5.36
C MET A 92 -15.24 1.16 -5.67
N GLN A 93 -15.09 -0.16 -5.80
CA GLN A 93 -16.20 -1.08 -6.07
C GLN A 93 -17.21 -1.15 -4.91
N LEU A 94 -16.76 -0.93 -3.67
CA LEU A 94 -17.61 -0.84 -2.49
C LEU A 94 -18.25 0.55 -2.31
N GLU A 95 -17.97 1.50 -3.21
CA GLU A 95 -18.45 2.89 -3.17
C GLU A 95 -18.15 3.59 -1.83
N LEU A 96 -17.00 3.27 -1.22
CA LEU A 96 -16.59 3.81 0.08
C LEU A 96 -15.94 5.19 -0.01
N GLY A 97 -15.72 5.70 -1.23
CA GLY A 97 -15.16 7.03 -1.45
C GLY A 97 -16.03 8.14 -0.87
N ASP A 98 -15.40 9.08 -0.18
CA ASP A 98 -16.06 10.29 0.29
C ASP A 98 -16.40 11.18 -0.91
N LYS A 99 -17.68 11.19 -1.31
CA LYS A 99 -18.20 12.01 -2.42
C LYS A 99 -17.92 13.51 -2.21
N TYR A 100 -17.78 13.97 -0.96
CA TYR A 100 -17.45 15.37 -0.65
C TYR A 100 -15.97 15.69 -0.79
N ARG A 101 -15.08 14.70 -0.64
CA ARG A 101 -13.63 14.85 -0.91
C ARG A 101 -13.24 14.55 -2.35
N GLY A 102 -14.18 14.05 -3.17
CA GLY A 102 -13.94 13.73 -4.57
C GLY A 102 -12.84 12.67 -4.76
N GLN A 103 -12.72 11.72 -3.82
CA GLN A 103 -11.72 10.66 -3.91
C GLN A 103 -12.03 9.73 -5.10
N PHE A 104 -11.30 9.93 -6.19
CA PHE A 104 -11.24 9.01 -7.32
C PHE A 104 -9.81 8.51 -7.42
N PHE A 105 -9.62 7.20 -7.27
CA PHE A 105 -8.30 6.62 -7.44
C PHE A 105 -7.97 6.44 -8.92
N THR A 106 -6.69 6.63 -9.24
CA THR A 106 -6.16 6.42 -10.58
C THR A 106 -6.45 4.99 -11.05
N PRO A 107 -7.13 4.80 -12.20
CA PRO A 107 -7.34 3.47 -12.76
C PRO A 107 -6.00 2.77 -13.02
N TRP A 108 -5.95 1.46 -12.76
CA TRP A 108 -4.72 0.67 -12.86
C TRP A 108 -4.01 0.81 -14.22
N ASP A 109 -4.77 0.72 -15.32
CA ASP A 109 -4.20 0.82 -16.67
C ASP A 109 -3.62 2.20 -16.98
N VAL A 110 -4.18 3.26 -16.39
CA VAL A 110 -3.61 4.62 -16.48
C VAL A 110 -2.30 4.70 -15.71
N GLY A 111 -2.24 4.09 -14.52
CA GLY A 111 -1.01 3.99 -13.74
C GLY A 111 0.10 3.26 -14.51
N ILE A 112 -0.22 2.12 -15.12
CA ILE A 112 0.72 1.35 -15.94
C ILE A 112 1.17 2.14 -17.18
N MET A 113 0.24 2.80 -17.88
CA MET A 113 0.57 3.66 -19.02
C MET A 113 1.55 4.76 -18.59
N MET A 114 1.25 5.50 -17.52
CA MET A 114 2.11 6.57 -17.02
C MET A 114 3.49 6.06 -16.58
N ALA A 115 3.55 4.91 -15.89
CA ALA A 115 4.81 4.30 -15.49
C ALA A 115 5.67 3.90 -16.70
N ARG A 116 5.07 3.30 -17.73
CA ARG A 116 5.79 2.95 -18.98
C ARG A 116 6.30 4.19 -19.71
N MET A 117 5.50 5.25 -19.77
CA MET A 117 5.92 6.51 -20.42
C MET A 117 7.08 7.17 -19.69
N GLN A 118 7.06 7.18 -18.34
CA GLN A 118 8.12 7.81 -17.55
C GLN A 118 9.40 6.98 -17.50
N LEU A 119 9.30 5.65 -17.42
CA LEU A 119 10.47 4.77 -17.41
C LEU A 119 11.08 4.59 -18.81
N GLY A 120 10.28 4.69 -19.87
CA GLY A 120 10.74 4.47 -21.24
C GLY A 120 11.43 3.11 -21.40
N ASN A 121 12.63 3.10 -21.99
CA ASN A 121 13.49 1.93 -21.94
C ASN A 121 14.09 1.80 -20.53
N VAL A 122 13.59 0.83 -19.77
CA VAL A 122 13.93 0.65 -18.35
C VAL A 122 15.44 0.58 -18.11
N ALA A 123 16.20 -0.08 -18.98
CA ALA A 123 17.65 -0.24 -18.81
C ALA A 123 18.41 1.09 -18.76
N ASP A 124 17.93 2.11 -19.49
CA ASP A 124 18.59 3.41 -19.58
C ASP A 124 18.55 4.17 -18.24
N ASN A 125 17.58 3.87 -17.36
CA ASN A 125 17.46 4.47 -16.03
C ASN A 125 18.56 4.01 -15.05
N PHE A 126 19.29 2.94 -15.39
CA PHE A 126 20.27 2.29 -14.52
C PHE A 126 21.68 2.23 -15.13
N ALA A 127 21.93 3.00 -16.20
CA ALA A 127 23.25 3.05 -16.84
C ALA A 127 24.33 3.66 -15.91
N ASP A 128 23.96 4.69 -15.15
CA ASP A 128 24.83 5.45 -14.25
C ASP A 128 24.39 5.38 -12.77
N LYS A 129 23.23 4.77 -12.49
CA LYS A 129 22.61 4.76 -11.16
C LYS A 129 22.26 3.34 -10.70
N PRO A 130 22.51 3.00 -9.43
CA PRO A 130 22.21 1.66 -8.90
C PRO A 130 20.71 1.44 -8.62
N PHE A 131 19.90 2.49 -8.58
CA PHE A 131 18.46 2.48 -8.37
C PHE A 131 17.86 3.85 -8.70
N ILE A 132 16.53 3.92 -8.80
CA ILE A 132 15.77 5.18 -8.88
C ILE A 132 14.95 5.43 -7.62
N THR A 133 14.65 6.69 -7.34
CA THR A 133 13.68 7.10 -6.32
C THR A 133 12.42 7.64 -6.99
N LEU A 134 11.26 7.35 -6.40
CA LEU A 134 9.96 7.83 -6.85
C LEU A 134 9.28 8.60 -5.72
N ALA A 135 8.90 9.85 -5.98
CA ALA A 135 8.07 10.63 -5.08
C ALA A 135 6.63 10.66 -5.61
N GLU A 136 5.67 10.31 -4.76
CA GLU A 136 4.24 10.34 -5.06
C GLU A 136 3.51 11.18 -4.00
N PRO A 137 3.27 12.48 -4.24
CA PRO A 137 2.82 13.43 -3.23
C PRO A 137 1.32 13.37 -2.88
N ALA A 138 0.51 12.63 -3.63
CA ALA A 138 -0.92 12.43 -3.37
C ALA A 138 -1.30 10.98 -3.71
N CYS A 139 -0.77 10.05 -2.92
CA CYS A 139 -0.60 8.67 -3.36
C CYS A 139 -1.89 7.85 -3.41
N GLY A 140 -2.96 8.28 -2.75
CA GLY A 140 -4.18 7.50 -2.64
C GLY A 140 -3.88 6.12 -2.05
N ALA A 141 -4.42 5.06 -2.68
CA ALA A 141 -4.10 3.68 -2.33
C ALA A 141 -2.71 3.20 -2.84
N GLY A 142 -1.93 4.04 -3.52
CA GLY A 142 -0.57 3.73 -3.99
C GLY A 142 -0.47 3.20 -5.42
N CYS A 143 -1.53 3.33 -6.23
CA CYS A 143 -1.61 2.83 -7.62
C CYS A 143 -0.37 3.15 -8.46
N MET A 144 0.05 4.42 -8.50
CA MET A 144 1.22 4.85 -9.29
C MET A 144 2.52 4.17 -8.85
N ALA A 145 2.77 4.08 -7.55
CA ALA A 145 3.96 3.44 -7.01
C ALA A 145 3.99 1.93 -7.32
N LEU A 146 2.83 1.26 -7.22
CA LEU A 146 2.67 -0.15 -7.59
C LEU A 146 2.86 -0.38 -9.09
N ALA A 147 2.36 0.53 -9.93
CA ALA A 147 2.54 0.48 -11.37
C ALA A 147 4.02 0.60 -11.78
N PHE A 148 4.76 1.54 -11.19
CA PHE A 148 6.21 1.65 -11.38
C PHE A 148 6.94 0.36 -10.97
N ALA A 149 6.63 -0.18 -9.80
CA ALA A 149 7.19 -1.45 -9.34
C ALA A 149 6.87 -2.60 -10.31
N THR A 150 5.68 -2.63 -10.89
CA THR A 150 5.26 -3.64 -11.86
C THR A 150 6.04 -3.53 -13.16
N VAL A 151 6.13 -2.34 -13.75
CA VAL A 151 6.87 -2.11 -15.00
C VAL A 151 8.36 -2.46 -14.86
N LEU A 152 8.97 -2.11 -13.72
CA LEU A 152 10.36 -2.50 -13.43
C LEU A 152 10.49 -4.02 -13.33
N ARG A 153 9.58 -4.68 -12.60
CA ARG A 153 9.59 -6.14 -12.44
C ARG A 153 9.45 -6.85 -13.78
N ASP A 154 8.53 -6.41 -14.64
CA ASP A 154 8.30 -6.96 -15.98
C ASP A 154 9.54 -6.83 -16.87
N ALA A 155 10.32 -5.76 -16.68
CA ALA A 155 11.59 -5.54 -17.39
C ALA A 155 12.79 -6.29 -16.76
N GLY A 156 12.58 -7.11 -15.72
CA GLY A 156 13.64 -7.85 -15.03
C GLY A 156 14.37 -7.08 -13.92
N TYR A 157 13.92 -5.87 -13.59
CA TYR A 157 14.49 -5.04 -12.53
C TYR A 157 13.66 -5.15 -11.27
N SER A 158 14.13 -5.98 -10.34
CA SER A 158 13.37 -6.23 -9.12
C SER A 158 13.20 -4.97 -8.25
N PRO A 159 11.96 -4.54 -7.92
CA PRO A 159 11.71 -3.30 -7.18
C PRO A 159 12.43 -3.20 -5.84
N HIS A 160 12.59 -4.32 -5.11
CA HIS A 160 13.31 -4.34 -3.82
C HIS A 160 14.78 -3.89 -3.92
N ARG A 161 15.38 -3.93 -5.12
CA ARG A 161 16.75 -3.45 -5.39
C ARG A 161 16.76 -2.14 -6.14
N TYR A 162 15.89 -1.96 -7.13
CA TYR A 162 16.06 -0.90 -8.14
C TYR A 162 15.14 0.31 -7.94
N LEU A 163 14.19 0.26 -7.01
CA LEU A 163 13.25 1.34 -6.76
C LEU A 163 13.19 1.65 -5.26
N TRP A 164 13.08 2.93 -4.89
CA TRP A 164 12.65 3.34 -3.55
C TRP A 164 11.55 4.40 -3.66
N VAL A 165 10.47 4.24 -2.88
CA VAL A 165 9.28 5.09 -2.98
C VAL A 165 9.13 6.00 -1.75
N SER A 166 8.83 7.27 -1.97
CA SER A 166 8.27 8.18 -0.96
C SER A 166 6.85 8.55 -1.37
N ALA A 167 5.86 7.95 -0.72
CA ALA A 167 4.44 8.19 -0.99
C ALA A 167 3.82 9.02 0.13
N THR A 168 3.07 10.08 -0.18
CA THR A 168 2.40 10.94 0.80
C THR A 168 0.92 11.04 0.49
N ASP A 169 0.08 10.97 1.52
CA ASP A 169 -1.34 11.32 1.40
C ASP A 169 -1.84 12.09 2.64
N ILE A 170 -2.82 12.96 2.43
CA ILE A 170 -3.48 13.69 3.51
C ILE A 170 -4.45 12.83 4.30
N ASP A 171 -5.05 11.84 3.63
CA ASP A 171 -5.98 10.90 4.22
C ASP A 171 -5.24 9.68 4.83
N PRO A 172 -5.33 9.47 6.16
CA PRO A 172 -4.76 8.30 6.81
C PRO A 172 -5.27 6.96 6.27
N LEU A 173 -6.51 6.90 5.77
CA LEU A 173 -7.09 5.68 5.21
C LEU A 173 -6.42 5.31 3.88
N ALA A 174 -6.33 6.28 2.97
CA ALA A 174 -5.65 6.13 1.69
C ALA A 174 -4.16 5.74 1.88
N ALA A 175 -3.43 6.50 2.70
CA ALA A 175 -2.05 6.18 3.06
C ALA A 175 -1.92 4.78 3.72
N GLY A 176 -2.90 4.36 4.52
CA GLY A 176 -2.94 3.02 5.10
C GLY A 176 -3.05 1.93 4.04
N MET A 177 -3.88 2.12 3.02
CA MET A 177 -3.97 1.21 1.86
C MET A 177 -2.64 1.15 1.11
N ALA A 178 -2.04 2.30 0.79
CA ALA A 178 -0.74 2.37 0.12
C ALA A 178 0.34 1.63 0.91
N TYR A 179 0.39 1.82 2.24
CA TYR A 179 1.35 1.14 3.10
C TYR A 179 1.22 -0.39 3.05
N ILE A 180 0.00 -0.92 3.14
CA ILE A 180 -0.26 -2.35 3.09
C ILE A 180 0.21 -2.92 1.76
N GLN A 181 -0.23 -2.33 0.65
CA GLN A 181 0.08 -2.85 -0.69
C GLN A 181 1.59 -2.79 -1.00
N LEU A 182 2.25 -1.67 -0.71
CA LEU A 182 3.70 -1.54 -0.94
C LEU A 182 4.48 -2.53 -0.07
N THR A 183 4.06 -2.73 1.18
CA THR A 183 4.68 -3.70 2.09
C THR A 183 4.54 -5.13 1.57
N LEU A 184 3.34 -5.53 1.17
CA LEU A 184 3.07 -6.88 0.66
C LEU A 184 3.72 -7.15 -0.70
N CYS A 185 3.81 -6.14 -1.58
CA CYS A 185 4.46 -6.24 -2.89
C CYS A 185 6.00 -6.17 -2.82
N GLY A 186 6.59 -6.08 -1.62
CA GLY A 186 8.04 -5.99 -1.43
C GLY A 186 8.66 -4.71 -1.99
N VAL A 187 7.89 -3.63 -2.08
CA VAL A 187 8.36 -2.33 -2.56
C VAL A 187 8.95 -1.55 -1.38
N PRO A 188 10.23 -1.18 -1.44
CA PRO A 188 10.88 -0.46 -0.36
C PRO A 188 10.52 1.02 -0.44
N GLY A 189 10.22 1.61 0.72
CA GLY A 189 9.82 3.00 0.74
C GLY A 189 9.32 3.48 2.08
N GLU A 190 8.74 4.66 2.04
CA GLU A 190 7.99 5.27 3.12
C GLU A 190 6.60 5.69 2.63
N VAL A 191 5.63 5.58 3.52
CA VAL A 191 4.30 6.14 3.34
C VAL A 191 4.05 7.16 4.43
N VAL A 192 3.81 8.40 4.02
CA VAL A 192 3.67 9.57 4.88
C VAL A 192 2.19 9.95 4.94
N ILE A 193 1.67 10.03 6.16
CA ILE A 193 0.39 10.68 6.43
C ILE A 193 0.71 12.15 6.70
N GLY A 194 0.32 13.04 5.81
CA GLY A 194 0.90 14.39 5.78
C GLY A 194 0.24 15.33 4.77
N ASN A 195 0.77 16.53 4.64
CA ASN A 195 0.33 17.48 3.62
C ASN A 195 1.54 17.90 2.78
N SER A 196 1.60 17.40 1.54
CA SER A 196 2.68 17.65 0.60
C SER A 196 2.82 19.12 0.20
N LEU A 197 1.77 19.94 0.33
CA LEU A 197 1.82 21.37 0.00
C LEU A 197 2.58 22.20 1.03
N CYS A 198 2.75 21.70 2.26
CA CYS A 198 3.49 22.39 3.33
C CYS A 198 4.57 21.50 3.98
N ASP A 199 4.95 20.41 3.32
CA ASP A 199 5.91 19.42 3.81
C ASP A 199 5.59 18.89 5.23
N GLU A 200 4.30 18.81 5.56
CA GLU A 200 3.86 18.30 6.85
C GLU A 200 3.92 16.78 6.84
N ARG A 201 4.62 16.19 7.82
CA ARG A 201 4.83 14.74 7.93
C ARG A 201 4.33 14.23 9.29
N ARG A 202 3.00 14.17 9.48
CA ARG A 202 2.38 13.78 10.77
C ARG A 202 2.76 12.38 11.23
N ARG A 203 2.88 11.43 10.30
CA ARG A 203 3.31 10.05 10.58
C ARG A 203 3.98 9.44 9.37
N VAL A 204 5.08 8.73 9.59
CA VAL A 204 5.83 8.03 8.54
C VAL A 204 5.79 6.51 8.81
N LEU A 205 5.47 5.73 7.78
CA LEU A 205 5.40 4.27 7.80
C LEU A 205 6.42 3.71 6.82
N HIS A 206 7.49 3.10 7.32
CA HIS A 206 8.47 2.42 6.46
C HIS A 206 8.03 0.98 6.15
N THR A 207 8.13 0.59 4.87
CA THR A 207 7.76 -0.75 4.41
C THR A 207 8.79 -1.81 4.84
N PHE A 208 8.46 -3.09 4.74
CA PHE A 208 9.36 -4.17 5.16
C PHE A 208 10.66 -4.18 4.33
N ALA A 209 10.50 -4.02 3.02
CA ALA A 209 11.61 -3.98 2.09
C ALA A 209 12.54 -2.78 2.34
N HIS A 210 12.05 -1.67 2.92
CA HIS A 210 12.89 -0.53 3.33
C HIS A 210 13.98 -0.97 4.32
N TYR A 211 13.60 -1.72 5.34
CA TYR A 211 14.53 -2.21 6.35
C TYR A 211 15.40 -3.35 5.82
N GLN A 212 14.79 -4.35 5.17
CA GLN A 212 15.53 -5.51 4.65
C GLN A 212 16.61 -5.12 3.63
N GLY A 213 16.34 -4.12 2.79
CA GLY A 213 17.28 -3.64 1.78
C GLY A 213 18.34 -2.65 2.27
N ASN A 214 18.42 -2.37 3.58
CA ASN A 214 19.28 -1.32 4.16
C ASN A 214 19.17 0.02 3.40
N TRP A 215 17.96 0.41 3.03
CA TRP A 215 17.73 1.61 2.22
C TRP A 215 18.22 2.91 2.86
N PRO A 216 18.19 3.11 4.20
CA PRO A 216 18.84 4.26 4.82
C PRO A 216 20.35 4.36 4.49
N GLY A 217 21.05 3.23 4.39
CA GLY A 217 22.45 3.20 3.95
C GLY A 217 22.60 3.55 2.47
N ARG A 218 21.77 2.93 1.61
CA ARG A 218 21.82 3.12 0.16
C ARG A 218 21.52 4.55 -0.27
N LEU A 219 20.51 5.17 0.33
CA LEU A 219 20.12 6.56 0.05
C LEU A 219 21.22 7.54 0.47
N ARG A 220 21.81 7.36 1.66
CA ARG A 220 22.93 8.21 2.12
C ARG A 220 24.16 8.09 1.22
N HIS A 221 24.46 6.89 0.74
CA HIS A 221 25.61 6.68 -0.15
C HIS A 221 25.48 7.48 -1.45
N VAL A 222 24.29 7.48 -2.08
CA VAL A 222 24.04 8.26 -3.30
C VAL A 222 24.07 9.76 -3.04
N LEU A 223 23.46 10.23 -1.94
CA LEU A 223 23.50 11.65 -1.57
C LEU A 223 24.94 12.14 -1.37
N ASN A 224 25.80 11.33 -0.77
CA ASN A 224 27.21 11.68 -0.54
C ASN A 224 28.07 11.63 -1.81
N GLN A 225 27.63 10.93 -2.87
CA GLN A 225 28.32 10.93 -4.17
C GLN A 225 27.89 12.08 -5.08
N ALA A 226 26.72 12.67 -4.82
CA ALA A 226 26.17 13.79 -5.57
C ALA A 226 26.55 15.16 -4.99
N ALA A 227 27.12 15.20 -3.78
CA ALA A 227 27.62 16.40 -3.09
C ALA A 227 29.12 16.59 -3.33
#